data_AF-A0A7X5WNZ6-F1
#
_entry.id   AF-A0A7X5WNZ6-F1
#
_cell.length_a   1.000
_cell.length_b   1.000
_cell.length_c   1.000
_cell.angle_alpha   90.00
_cell.angle_beta   90.00
_cell.angle_gamma   90.00
#
_symmetry.space_group_name_H-M   'P 1'
#
loop_
_entity.id
_entity.type
_entity.pdbx_description
1 polymer ?
#
loop_
_entity_poly.entity_id
_entity_poly.type
_entity_poly.pdbx_seq_one_letter_code
_entity_poly.pdbx_strand_id
1 'polypeptide(L)' 'MTARWALVTRRRNRLLYGRVDHPRWPLHRVEDVRIDQNVIEAAGLPSPVGEPLARYSPGVDVRVARFRRVDDGARR' A
#
# COMPACT_ATOMS: atom_id res chain seq x y z
N MET A 1 2.68 -9.72 9.63
CA MET A 1 2.92 -9.75 8.16
C MET A 1 4.17 -8.93 7.81
N THR A 2 4.83 -9.21 6.67
CA THR A 2 5.91 -8.38 6.09
C THR A 2 5.55 -7.98 4.67
N ALA A 3 5.87 -6.76 4.27
CA ALA A 3 5.72 -6.26 2.91
C ALA A 3 6.85 -5.25 2.62
N ARG A 4 7.00 -4.81 1.36
CA ARG A 4 7.98 -3.81 0.96
C ARG A 4 7.23 -2.59 0.45
N TRP A 5 7.49 -1.44 1.07
CA TRP A 5 6.79 -0.20 0.76
C TRP A 5 7.76 0.92 0.41
N ALA A 6 7.24 1.92 -0.29
CA ALA A 6 7.93 3.16 -0.55
C ALA A 6 6.95 4.33 -0.51
N LEU A 7 7.45 5.48 -0.05
CA LEU A 7 6.76 6.74 -0.16
C LEU A 7 7.24 7.43 -1.44
N VAL A 8 6.29 7.72 -2.34
CA VAL A 8 6.53 8.52 -3.53
C VAL A 8 5.84 9.87 -3.32
N THR A 9 6.57 10.96 -3.55
CA THR A 9 6.04 12.32 -3.40
C THR A 9 6.65 13.27 -4.42
N ARG A 10 5.98 14.40 -4.69
CA ARG A 10 6.49 15.44 -5.57
C ARG A 10 6.78 16.70 -4.77
N ARG A 11 8.02 17.21 -4.86
CA ARG A 11 8.43 18.46 -4.22
C ARG A 11 9.27 19.30 -5.17
N ARG A 12 8.94 20.59 -5.31
CA ARG A 12 9.62 21.53 -6.24
C ARG A 12 9.76 20.93 -7.66
N ASN A 13 8.65 20.38 -8.17
CA ASN A 13 8.56 19.71 -9.47
C ASN A 13 9.53 18.53 -9.70
N ARG A 14 10.00 17.88 -8.62
CA ARG A 14 10.83 16.67 -8.71
C ARG A 14 10.09 15.51 -8.05
N LEU A 15 10.12 14.35 -8.71
CA LEU A 15 9.62 13.11 -8.13
C LEU A 15 10.68 12.55 -7.18
N LEU A 16 10.24 12.24 -5.96
CA LEU A 16 11.08 11.74 -4.88
C LEU A 16 10.57 10.40 -4.40
N TYR A 17 11.51 9.53 -4.06
CA TYR A 17 11.27 8.19 -3.56
C TYR A 17 11.99 8.00 -2.23
N GLY A 18 11.26 7.53 -1.21
CA GLY A 18 11.80 7.12 0.08
C GLY A 18 11.42 5.67 0.35
N ARG A 19 12.39 4.82 0.66
CA ARG A 19 12.09 3.45 1.12
C ARG A 19 11.42 3.52 2.48
N VAL A 20 10.40 2.68 2.71
CA VAL A 20 9.73 2.59 4.00
C VAL A 20 10.17 1.30 4.69
N ASP A 21 10.81 1.45 5.85
CA ASP A 21 11.14 0.35 6.74
C ASP A 21 10.10 0.26 7.86
N HIS A 22 9.69 -0.96 8.20
CA HIS A 22 8.73 -1.22 9.27
C HIS A 22 9.01 -2.58 9.93
N PRO A 23 8.69 -2.76 11.23
CA PRO A 23 8.69 -4.09 11.85
C PRO A 23 7.56 -4.95 11.29
N ARG A 24 7.49 -6.24 11.67
CA ARG A 24 6.33 -7.07 11.34
C ARG A 24 5.05 -6.45 11.89
N TRP A 25 4.00 -6.46 11.09
CA TRP A 25 2.72 -5.89 11.49
C TRP A 25 1.91 -6.89 12.31
N PRO A 26 1.37 -6.49 13.48
CA PRO A 26 0.32 -7.26 14.13
C PRO A 26 -0.92 -7.27 13.23
N LEU A 27 -1.57 -8.42 13.11
CA LEU A 27 -2.81 -8.55 12.35
C LEU A 27 -3.87 -9.14 13.26
N HIS A 28 -4.97 -8.42 13.38
CA HIS A 28 -6.16 -8.82 14.11
C HIS A 28 -7.23 -9.22 13.11
N ARG A 29 -7.95 -10.30 13.41
CA ARG A 29 -9.10 -10.71 12.61
C ARG A 29 -10.22 -9.68 12.79
N VAL A 30 -10.93 -9.39 11.71
CA VAL A 30 -12.20 -8.66 11.75
C VAL A 30 -13.30 -9.64 11.37
N GLU A 31 -14.39 -9.59 12.12
CA GLU A 31 -15.61 -10.37 11.86
C GLU A 31 -16.74 -9.40 11.52
N ASP A 32 -17.76 -9.90 10.83
CA ASP A 32 -18.96 -9.14 10.45
C ASP A 32 -18.68 -7.82 9.72
N VAL A 33 -17.65 -7.81 8.86
CA VAL A 33 -17.31 -6.64 8.06
C VAL A 33 -18.09 -6.62 6.75
N ARG A 34 -18.63 -5.45 6.40
CA ARG A 34 -19.17 -5.17 5.07
C ARG A 34 -18.13 -4.42 4.24
N ILE A 35 -17.81 -4.94 3.06
CA ILE A 35 -16.91 -4.28 2.10
C ILE A 35 -17.75 -3.74 0.95
N ASP A 36 -17.81 -2.41 0.81
CA ASP A 36 -18.38 -1.74 -0.35
C ASP A 36 -17.23 -1.27 -1.26
N GLN A 37 -17.06 -1.96 -2.39
CA GLN A 37 -15.95 -1.76 -3.31
C GLN A 37 -16.37 -2.12 -4.74
N ASN A 38 -15.69 -1.53 -5.74
CA ASN A 38 -15.81 -1.91 -7.14
C ASN A 38 -14.44 -2.07 -7.83
N VAL A 39 -13.34 -2.11 -7.08
CA VAL A 39 -11.98 -2.14 -7.61
C VAL A 39 -11.68 -3.44 -8.35
N ILE A 40 -12.31 -4.55 -7.94
CA ILE A 40 -12.12 -5.87 -8.55
C ILE A 40 -12.81 -5.88 -9.92
N GLU A 41 -14.07 -5.45 -9.97
CA GLU A 41 -14.86 -5.31 -11.19
C GLU A 41 -14.27 -4.26 -12.14
N ALA A 42 -13.81 -3.12 -11.60
CA ALA A 42 -13.15 -2.08 -12.39
C ALA A 42 -11.82 -2.55 -13.02
N ALA A 43 -11.17 -3.54 -12.42
CA ALA A 43 -10.01 -4.23 -13.00
C ALA A 43 -10.40 -5.29 -14.06
N GLY A 44 -11.69 -5.46 -14.37
CA GLY A 44 -12.21 -6.45 -15.32
C GLY A 44 -12.30 -7.87 -14.76
N LEU A 45 -12.19 -8.04 -13.44
CA LEU A 45 -12.29 -9.33 -12.77
C LEU A 45 -13.74 -9.59 -12.30
N PRO A 46 -14.17 -10.86 -12.18
CA PRO A 46 -15.48 -11.18 -11.65
C PRO A 46 -15.59 -10.83 -10.16
N SER A 47 -16.81 -10.54 -9.70
CA SER A 47 -17.09 -10.30 -8.28
C SER A 47 -16.65 -11.49 -7.41
N PRO A 48 -15.97 -11.25 -6.28
CA PRO A 48 -15.60 -12.32 -5.36
C PRO A 48 -16.83 -13.06 -4.82
N VAL A 49 -16.67 -14.36 -4.57
CA VAL A 49 -17.72 -15.21 -3.99
C VAL A 49 -17.27 -15.68 -2.61
N GLY A 50 -18.19 -15.68 -1.65
CA GLY A 50 -17.96 -16.13 -0.27
C GLY A 50 -17.47 -15.01 0.64
N GLU A 51 -17.14 -15.38 1.88
CA GLU A 51 -16.85 -14.37 2.90
C GLU A 51 -15.48 -13.71 2.77
N PRO A 52 -15.40 -12.40 3.02
CA PRO A 52 -14.15 -11.67 2.88
C PRO A 52 -13.14 -12.09 3.94
N LEU A 53 -11.88 -12.25 3.52
CA LEU A 53 -10.76 -12.36 4.45
C LEU A 53 -10.38 -10.96 4.96
N ALA A 54 -10.88 -10.61 6.14
CA ALA A 54 -10.66 -9.28 6.73
C ALA A 54 -9.70 -9.32 7.92
N ARG A 55 -8.66 -8.47 7.86
CA ARG A 55 -7.70 -8.26 8.95
C ARG A 55 -7.30 -6.79 9.03
N TYR A 56 -7.08 -6.30 10.24
CA TYR A 56 -6.56 -4.95 10.47
C TYR A 56 -5.31 -4.96 11.35
N SER A 57 -4.52 -3.90 11.26
CA SER A 57 -3.48 -3.57 12.22
C SER A 57 -3.88 -2.26 12.91
N PRO A 58 -3.76 -2.11 14.24
CA PRO A 58 -4.05 -0.86 14.94
C PRO A 58 -3.11 0.29 14.53
N GLY A 59 -1.98 -0.04 13.92
CA GLY A 59 -0.99 0.92 13.46
C GLY A 59 0.36 0.23 13.28
N VAL A 60 1.26 0.86 12.54
CA VAL A 60 2.65 0.42 12.48
C VAL A 60 3.58 1.63 12.47
N ASP A 61 4.62 1.56 13.30
CA ASP A 61 5.71 2.51 13.24
C ASP A 61 6.48 2.35 11.92
N VAL A 62 6.58 3.44 11.18
CA VAL A 62 7.29 3.48 9.90
C VAL A 62 8.45 4.45 9.97
N ARG A 63 9.56 4.05 9.32
CA ARG A 63 10.67 4.96 9.04
C ARG A 63 10.78 5.15 7.54
N VAL A 64 10.68 6.41 7.11
CA VAL A 64 10.96 6.78 5.71
C VAL A 64 12.44 7.11 5.61
N ALA A 65 13.17 6.34 4.82
CA ALA A 65 14.57 6.61 4.53
C ALA A 65 14.73 7.95 3.78
N ARG A 66 15.96 8.47 3.74
CA ARG A 66 16.27 9.70 3.00
C ARG A 66 15.75 9.60 1.56
N PHE A 67 15.00 10.62 1.13
CA PHE A 67 14.49 10.69 -0.23
C PHE A 67 15.62 10.74 -1.24
N ARG A 68 15.54 9.86 -2.24
CA ARG A 68 16.30 9.96 -3.49
C ARG A 68 15.38 10.52 -4.58
N ARG A 69 15.97 11.16 -5.58
CA ARG A 69 15.23 11.49 -6.79
C ARG A 69 14.85 10.19 -7.49
N VAL A 70 13.64 10.13 -8.02
CA VAL A 70 13.32 9.13 -9.03
C VAL A 70 13.97 9.63 -10.30
N ASP A 71 14.79 8.79 -10.92
CA ASP A 71 15.27 9.08 -12.26
C ASP A 71 14.05 8.98 -13.16
N ASP A 72 13.59 10.13 -13.64
CA ASP A 72 12.64 10.18 -14.73
C ASP A 72 13.43 9.61 -15.91
N GLY A 73 13.32 8.30 -16.14
CA GLY A 73 13.83 7.65 -17.33
C GLY A 73 13.14 8.27 -18.53
N ALA A 74 13.58 9.46 -18.91
CA ALA A 74 13.15 10.14 -20.11
C ALA A 74 13.69 9.30 -21.26
N ARG A 75 12.81 8.41 -21.74
CA ARG A 75 12.59 8.09 -23.15
C ARG A 75 13.88 8.13 -23.98
N ARG A 76 14.52 6.98 -24.14
CA ARG A 76 15.08 6.64 -25.45
C ARG A 76 13.94 6.20 -26.37
#